data_AF-A0A9D1M270-F1
#
_entry.id   AF-A0A9D1M270-F1
#
_cell.length_a   1.000
_cell.length_b   1.000
_cell.length_c   1.000
_cell.angle_alpha   90.00
_cell.angle_beta   90.00
_cell.angle_gamma   90.00
#
_symmetry.space_group_name_H-M   'P 1'
#
loop_
_entity.id
_entity.type
_entity.pdbx_description
1 polymer ?
#
loop_
_entity_poly.entity_id
_entity_poly.type
_entity_poly.pdbx_seq_one_letter_code
_entity_poly.pdbx_strand_id
1 'polypeptide(L)'
;MNAKTTSIIAYITWIGLIVAFCAGDREGAKFHLNQALVIMLFTLLSVIPCIGWIWGIFMLVCWIMGLIAAINQEEKEVPLIGKIKLIK
;
A
#
# COMPACT_ATOMS: atom_id res chain seq x y z
N MET A 1 -11.22 -9.69 10.67
CA MET A 1 -9.95 -9.09 11.17
C MET A 1 -10.25 -7.71 11.70
N ASN A 2 -9.49 -7.19 12.67
CA ASN A 2 -9.64 -5.78 13.08
C ASN A 2 -8.94 -4.84 12.08
N ALA A 3 -9.16 -3.52 12.21
CA ALA A 3 -8.53 -2.50 11.37
C ALA A 3 -7.00 -2.64 11.31
N LYS A 4 -6.31 -2.79 12.44
CA LYS A 4 -4.85 -2.91 12.49
C LYS A 4 -4.31 -4.09 11.69
N THR A 5 -4.86 -5.28 11.90
CA THR A 5 -4.46 -6.47 11.15
C THR A 5 -4.77 -6.31 9.66
N THR A 6 -5.90 -5.69 9.32
CA THR A 6 -6.27 -5.39 7.92
C THR A 6 -5.27 -4.44 7.26
N SER A 7 -4.90 -3.36 7.95
CA SER A 7 -3.92 -2.38 7.49
C SER A 7 -2.55 -3.01 7.21
N ILE A 8 -2.07 -3.92 8.07
CA ILE A 8 -0.78 -4.59 7.86
C ILE A 8 -0.86 -5.61 6.72
N ILE A 9 -1.90 -6.45 6.70
CA ILE A 9 -2.07 -7.51 5.69
C ILE A 9 -2.16 -6.92 4.27
N ALA A 10 -2.71 -5.71 4.13
CA ALA A 10 -2.81 -5.00 2.86
C ALA A 10 -1.46 -4.80 2.15
N TYR A 11 -0.34 -4.74 2.88
CA TYR A 11 0.99 -4.50 2.30
C TYR A 11 1.76 -5.78 1.96
N ILE A 12 1.34 -6.96 2.41
CA ILE A 12 2.22 -8.15 2.38
C ILE A 12 2.50 -8.63 0.95
N THR A 13 1.46 -8.85 0.16
CA THR A 13 1.53 -9.23 -1.26
C THR A 13 0.21 -8.85 -1.93
N TRP A 14 0.09 -9.06 -3.24
CA TRP A 14 -1.19 -8.97 -3.94
C TRP A 14 -2.26 -9.88 -3.33
N ILE A 15 -1.87 -11.07 -2.85
CA ILE A 15 -2.77 -11.99 -2.15
C ILE A 15 -3.19 -11.38 -0.81
N GLY A 16 -2.23 -10.84 -0.04
CA GLY A 16 -2.53 -10.14 1.21
C GLY A 16 -3.50 -8.97 1.01
N LEU A 17 -3.27 -8.15 -0.01
CA LEU A 17 -4.16 -7.04 -0.37
C LEU A 17 -5.58 -7.52 -0.71
N ILE A 18 -5.72 -8.59 -1.51
CA ILE A 18 -7.03 -9.18 -1.83
C ILE A 18 -7.72 -9.69 -0.56
N VAL A 19 -6.99 -10.37 0.34
CA VAL A 19 -7.54 -10.86 1.61
C VAL A 19 -7.98 -9.69 2.50
N ALA A 20 -7.17 -8.64 2.60
CA ALA A 20 -7.50 -7.44 3.37
C ALA A 20 -8.78 -6.76 2.83
N PHE A 21 -8.96 -6.73 1.51
CA PHE A 21 -10.22 -6.29 0.92
C PHE A 21 -11.36 -7.27 1.22
N CYS A 22 -11.24 -8.55 0.93
CA CYS A 22 -12.38 -9.47 0.98
C CYS A 22 -12.84 -9.82 2.41
N ALA A 23 -11.92 -9.91 3.37
CA ALA A 23 -12.17 -10.42 4.72
C ALA A 23 -11.72 -9.48 5.85
N GLY A 24 -11.24 -8.28 5.51
CA GLY A 24 -10.78 -7.28 6.46
C GLY A 24 -11.83 -6.22 6.83
N ASP A 25 -11.46 -5.38 7.79
CA ASP A 25 -12.20 -4.19 8.18
C ASP A 25 -11.92 -3.04 7.20
N ARG A 26 -12.78 -2.91 6.19
CA ARG A 26 -12.59 -1.94 5.09
C ARG A 26 -12.74 -0.49 5.52
N GLU A 27 -13.64 -0.22 6.48
CA GLU A 27 -13.91 1.14 6.93
C GLU A 27 -12.79 1.61 7.84
N GLY A 28 -12.40 0.80 8.83
CA GLY A 28 -11.33 1.14 9.77
C GLY A 28 -9.93 1.16 9.16
N ALA A 29 -9.68 0.39 8.09
CA ALA A 29 -8.38 0.33 7.41
C ALA A 29 -8.37 1.07 6.06
N LYS A 30 -9.38 1.89 5.76
CA LYS A 30 -9.57 2.50 4.44
C LYS A 30 -8.35 3.25 3.92
N PHE A 31 -7.68 4.03 4.78
CA PHE A 31 -6.47 4.77 4.42
C PHE A 31 -5.37 3.81 3.94
N HIS A 32 -5.02 2.81 4.75
CA HIS A 32 -3.96 1.85 4.46
C HIS A 32 -4.30 0.92 3.29
N LEU A 33 -5.57 0.53 3.13
CA LEU A 33 -6.04 -0.22 1.96
C LEU A 33 -5.86 0.57 0.66
N ASN A 34 -6.20 1.87 0.67
CA ASN A 34 -6.00 2.74 -0.48
C ASN A 34 -4.50 2.93 -0.77
N GLN A 35 -3.73 3.23 0.28
CA GLN A 35 -2.30 3.49 0.17
C GLN A 35 -1.54 2.26 -0.34
N ALA A 36 -1.83 1.07 0.18
CA ALA A 36 -1.27 -0.19 -0.28
C ALA A 36 -1.65 -0.47 -1.74
N LEU A 37 -2.93 -0.29 -2.12
CA LEU A 37 -3.39 -0.49 -3.49
C LEU A 37 -2.66 0.42 -4.49
N VAL A 38 -2.53 1.72 -4.18
CA VAL A 38 -1.78 2.67 -5.00
C VAL A 38 -0.32 2.23 -5.14
N ILE A 39 0.34 1.86 -4.04
CA ILE A 39 1.73 1.39 -4.08
C ILE A 39 1.87 0.13 -4.95
N MET A 40 1.01 -0.87 -4.77
CA MET A 40 1.07 -2.12 -5.53
C MET A 40 0.86 -1.88 -7.03
N LEU A 41 -0.11 -1.06 -7.42
CA LEU A 41 -0.38 -0.72 -8.83
C LEU A 41 0.80 0.02 -9.48
N PHE A 42 1.36 1.03 -8.79
CA PHE A 42 2.48 1.80 -9.34
C PHE A 42 3.79 1.01 -9.38
N THR A 43 3.93 -0.05 -8.57
CA THR A 43 5.09 -0.95 -8.62
C THR A 43 5.14 -1.74 -9.94
N LEU A 44 4.01 -1.91 -10.65
CA LEU A 44 3.99 -2.60 -11.95
C LEU A 44 4.82 -1.86 -13.02
N LEU A 45 5.02 -0.55 -12.89
CA LEU A 45 5.86 0.25 -13.79
C LEU A 45 7.34 -0.14 -13.71
N SER A 46 7.74 -0.88 -12.67
CA SER A 46 9.13 -1.32 -12.49
C SER A 46 9.60 -2.39 -13.48
N VAL A 47 8.69 -2.93 -14.30
CA VAL A 47 9.04 -3.85 -15.40
C VAL A 47 9.81 -3.16 -16.53
N ILE A 48 9.70 -1.84 -16.68
CA ILE A 48 10.34 -1.09 -17.75
C ILE A 48 11.86 -1.06 -17.52
N PRO A 49 12.71 -1.53 -18.48
CA PRO A 49 14.16 -1.51 -18.31
C PRO A 49 14.71 -0.10 -18.05
N CYS A 50 15.79 -0.04 -17.25
CA CYS A 50 16.48 1.19 -16.83
C CYS A 50 15.62 2.14 -15.97
N ILE A 51 14.62 2.81 -16.54
CA ILE A 51 13.79 3.82 -15.85
C ILE A 51 12.88 3.17 -14.80
N GLY A 52 12.24 2.05 -15.14
CA GLY A 52 11.37 1.33 -14.23
C GLY A 52 12.13 0.76 -13.03
N TRP A 53 13.41 0.43 -13.17
CA TRP A 53 14.21 -0.07 -12.06
C TRP A 53 14.50 1.02 -11.02
N ILE A 54 14.82 2.24 -11.47
CA ILE A 54 14.97 3.41 -10.59
C ILE A 54 13.64 3.68 -9.88
N TRP A 55 12.54 3.64 -10.63
CA TRP A 55 11.19 3.74 -10.07
C TRP A 55 10.92 2.63 -9.03
N GLY A 56 11.36 1.40 -9.29
CA GLY A 56 11.22 0.27 -8.36
C GLY A 56 11.89 0.48 -7.02
N ILE A 57 13.06 1.13 -7.00
CA ILE A 57 13.72 1.52 -5.75
C ILE A 57 12.85 2.51 -4.97
N PHE A 58 12.31 3.53 -5.64
CA PHE A 58 11.39 4.48 -5.02
C PHE A 58 10.12 3.80 -4.48
N MET A 59 9.55 2.87 -5.24
CA MET A 59 8.36 2.11 -4.83
C MET A 59 8.64 1.21 -3.63
N LEU A 60 9.83 0.59 -3.57
CA LEU A 60 10.26 -0.20 -2.41
C LEU A 60 10.33 0.67 -1.14
N VAL A 61 10.88 1.89 -1.25
CA VAL A 61 10.91 2.84 -0.12
C VAL A 61 9.49 3.22 0.32
N CYS A 62 8.61 3.56 -0.62
CA CYS A 62 7.21 3.87 -0.32
C CYS A 62 6.49 2.70 0.34
N TRP A 63 6.74 1.47 -0.12
CA TRP A 63 6.17 0.26 0.45
C TRP A 63 6.62 0.06 1.91
N ILE A 64 7.92 0.20 2.21
CA ILE A 64 8.44 0.11 3.59
C ILE A 64 7.81 1.20 4.47
N MET A 65 7.76 2.45 4.00
CA MET A 65 7.14 3.56 4.75
C MET A 65 5.66 3.30 5.03
N GLY A 66 4.91 2.84 4.04
CA GLY A 66 3.50 2.50 4.19
C GLY A 66 3.27 1.35 5.17
N LEU A 67 4.12 0.32 5.12
CA LEU A 67 4.07 -0.81 6.06
C LEU A 67 4.37 -0.36 7.50
N ILE A 68 5.40 0.47 7.71
CA ILE A 68 5.74 1.01 9.04
C ILE A 68 4.59 1.87 9.57
N ALA A 69 4.03 2.75 8.74
CA ALA A 69 2.87 3.57 9.10
C ALA A 69 1.66 2.68 9.49
N ALA A 70 1.42 1.59 8.74
CA ALA A 70 0.37 0.61 9.07
C ALA A 70 0.61 -0.11 10.39
N ILE A 71 1.86 -0.49 10.71
CA ILE A 71 2.22 -1.11 11.99
C ILE A 71 1.95 -0.15 13.15
N ASN A 72 2.26 1.12 12.96
CA ASN A 72 2.09 2.19 13.95
C ASN A 72 0.66 2.76 14.00
N GLN A 73 -0.21 2.39 13.05
CA GLN A 73 -1.56 2.95 12.90
C GLN A 73 -1.55 4.46 12.65
N GLU A 74 -0.57 4.94 11.90
CA GLU A 74 -0.45 6.33 11.48
C GLU A 74 -0.93 6.50 10.04
N GLU A 75 -1.82 7.45 9.80
CA GLU A 75 -2.28 7.80 8.44
C GLU A 75 -1.29 8.72 7.73
N LYS A 76 -0.06 8.23 7.52
CA LYS A 76 1.01 8.97 6.86
C LYS A 76 1.06 8.66 5.37
N GLU A 77 0.83 9.68 4.56
CA GLU A 77 0.96 9.59 3.10
C GLU A 77 2.41 9.34 2.69
N VAL A 78 2.64 8.41 1.76
CA VAL A 78 3.96 8.23 1.16
C VAL A 78 4.25 9.36 0.15
N PRO A 79 5.53 9.67 -0.11
CA PRO A 79 5.91 10.73 -1.05
C PRO A 79 5.30 10.53 -2.45
N LEU A 80 5.03 11.62 -3.16
CA LEU A 80 4.54 11.72 -4.55
C LEU A 80 3.17 11.09 -4.85
N ILE A 81 2.88 9.88 -4.37
CA ILE A 81 1.68 9.10 -4.73
C ILE A 81 0.67 8.96 -3.60
N GLY A 82 0.99 9.37 -2.37
CA GLY A 82 0.10 9.16 -1.21
C GLY A 82 -1.21 9.95 -1.22
N LYS A 83 -1.31 11.00 -2.03
CA LYS A 83 -2.54 11.79 -2.19
C LYS A 83 -3.55 11.15 -3.15
N ILE A 84 -3.15 10.09 -3.88
CA ILE A 84 -4.02 9.43 -4.85
C ILE A 84 -5.07 8.61 -4.08
N LYS A 85 -6.36 8.92 -4.30
CA LYS A 85 -7.49 8.21 -3.71
C LYS A 85 -8.24 7.41 -4.78
N LEU A 86 -8.07 6.09 -4.72
CA LEU A 86 -8.76 5.11 -5.57
C LEU A 86 -10.02 4.56 -4.88
N ILE A 87 -10.02 4.54 -3.54
CA ILE A 87 -11.14 4.04 -2.74
C ILE A 87 -11.91 5.23 -2.17
N LYS A 88 -13.20 5.30 -2.49
CA LYS A 88 -14.10 6.37 -2.03
C LYS A 88 -14.77 6.08 -0.71
#